data_AF-A0A4P8J039-F1
#
_entry.id   AF-A0A4P8J039-F1
#
_cell.length_a   1.000
_cell.length_b   1.000
_cell.length_c   1.000
_cell.angle_alpha   90.00
_cell.angle_beta   90.00
_cell.angle_gamma   90.00
#
_symmetry.space_group_name_H-M   'P 1'
#
loop_
_entity.id
_entity.type
_entity.pdbx_description
1 polymer ?
#
loop_
_entity_poly.entity_id
_entity_poly.type
_entity_poly.pdbx_seq_one_letter_code
_entity_poly.pdbx_strand_id
1 'polypeptide(L)'
;MSESYQVEIRPECLRAADEWERPRGSEIQEVVRRTGLPGRGVARVLGLSDNGGRQVRRWISEDAAIPYSAWAILCDLVGYERIWLNRSPGKTPFEPDDDAD
;
A
#
# COMPACT_ATOMS: atom_id res chain seq x y z
N MET A 1 20.62 5.70 21.64
CA MET A 1 20.20 4.35 21.24
C MET A 1 18.74 4.46 20.87
N SER A 2 18.41 4.53 19.58
CA SER A 2 17.01 4.65 19.16
C SER A 2 16.43 3.25 19.06
N GLU A 3 15.54 2.93 19.99
CA GLU A 3 14.75 1.71 19.98
C GLU A 3 13.92 1.71 18.69
N SER A 4 14.29 0.87 17.72
CA SER A 4 13.54 0.73 16.48
C SER A 4 12.29 -0.08 16.78
N TYR A 5 11.20 0.60 17.17
CA TYR A 5 9.88 -0.01 17.22
C TYR A 5 9.50 -0.41 15.80
N GLN A 6 9.68 -1.69 15.47
CA GLN A 6 9.21 -2.25 14.21
C GLN A 6 7.70 -2.45 14.34
N VAL A 7 6.94 -1.67 13.57
CA VAL A 7 5.49 -1.86 13.46
C VAL A 7 5.25 -3.04 12.52
N GLU A 8 4.48 -4.04 12.97
CA GLU A 8 4.00 -5.10 12.09
C GLU A 8 2.88 -4.56 11.20
N ILE A 9 2.92 -4.90 9.91
CA ILE A 9 1.86 -4.53 8.96
C ILE A 9 0.77 -5.59 9.03
N ARG A 10 -0.47 -5.18 9.29
CA ARG A 10 -1.56 -6.13 9.43
C ARG A 10 -1.85 -6.84 8.11
N PRO A 11 -2.19 -8.14 8.14
CA PRO A 11 -2.41 -8.92 6.92
C PRO A 11 -3.58 -8.41 6.08
N GLU A 12 -4.63 -7.86 6.70
CA GLU A 12 -5.76 -7.23 6.00
C GLU A 12 -5.36 -6.00 5.17
N CYS A 13 -4.24 -5.35 5.49
CA CYS A 13 -3.68 -4.26 4.69
C CYS A 13 -2.94 -4.77 3.44
N LEU A 14 -2.64 -6.06 3.34
CA LEU A 14 -1.87 -6.66 2.25
C LEU A 14 -2.75 -7.51 1.31
N ARG A 15 -4.04 -7.19 1.23
CA ARG A 15 -5.03 -7.85 0.36
C ARG A 15 -5.33 -7.04 -0.89
N ALA A 16 -6.03 -7.67 -1.82
CA ALA A 16 -6.56 -7.04 -3.03
C ALA A 16 -7.61 -5.97 -2.69
N ALA A 17 -7.85 -5.05 -3.63
CA ALA A 17 -8.63 -3.83 -3.37
C ALA A 17 -10.07 -4.07 -2.90
N ASP A 18 -10.66 -5.21 -3.24
CA ASP A 18 -11.98 -5.69 -2.84
C ASP A 18 -12.05 -6.18 -1.39
N GLU A 19 -10.95 -6.72 -0.85
CA GLU A 19 -10.87 -7.27 0.51
C GLU A 19 -9.91 -6.50 1.43
N TRP A 20 -9.39 -5.37 0.95
CA TRP A 20 -8.37 -4.57 1.61
C TRP A 20 -8.93 -3.71 2.74
N GLU A 21 -8.25 -3.76 3.89
CA GLU A 21 -8.43 -2.76 4.94
C GLU A 21 -7.36 -1.68 4.89
N ARG A 22 -7.80 -0.43 5.02
CA ARG A 22 -6.89 0.72 4.99
C ARG A 22 -5.86 0.65 6.14
N PRO A 23 -4.56 0.90 5.88
CA PRO A 23 -3.53 0.96 6.91
C PRO A 23 -3.69 2.21 7.78
N ARG A 24 -3.24 2.09 9.02
CA ARG A 24 -3.08 3.20 9.96
C ARG A 24 -1.86 4.04 9.63
N GLY A 25 -1.77 5.23 10.20
CA GLY A 25 -0.66 6.15 10.00
C GLY A 25 0.70 5.54 10.36
N SER A 26 0.75 4.73 11.43
CA SER A 26 1.94 3.99 11.86
C SER A 26 2.38 2.92 10.85
N GLU A 27 1.43 2.19 10.24
CA GLU A 27 1.71 1.18 9.21
C GLU A 27 2.25 1.86 7.94
N ILE A 28 1.68 3.02 7.57
CA ILE A 28 2.16 3.85 6.45
C ILE A 28 3.58 4.37 6.73
N GLN A 29 3.83 4.90 7.93
CA GLN A 29 5.14 5.39 8.33
C GLN A 29 6.20 4.28 8.26
N GLU A 30 5.85 3.09 8.72
CA GLU A 30 6.76 1.95 8.72
C GLU A 30 7.09 1.47 7.31
N VAL A 31 6.11 1.32 6.43
CA VAL A 31 6.37 0.95 5.03
C VAL A 31 7.22 2.03 4.34
N VAL A 32 6.89 3.31 4.53
CA VAL A 32 7.70 4.43 4.01
C VAL A 32 9.14 4.37 4.54
N ARG A 33 9.34 4.09 5.83
CA ARG A 33 10.67 3.93 6.43
C ARG A 33 11.44 2.78 5.78
N ARG A 34 10.78 1.65 5.52
CA ARG A 34 11.38 0.46 4.88
C ARG A 34 11.79 0.71 3.43
N THR A 35 11.15 1.67 2.73
CA THR A 35 11.60 2.05 1.36
C THR A 35 13.02 2.64 1.35
N GLY A 36 13.50 3.17 2.48
CA GLY A 36 14.76 3.94 2.55
C GLY A 36 14.73 5.28 1.80
N LEU A 37 13.59 5.67 1.24
CA LEU A 37 13.45 6.90 0.48
C LEU A 37 13.10 8.09 1.38
N PRO A 38 13.63 9.30 1.10
CA PRO A 38 13.11 10.51 1.73
C PRO A 38 11.68 10.77 1.23
N GLY A 39 10.88 11.54 1.99
CA GLY A 39 9.47 11.81 1.63
C GLY A 39 9.26 12.39 0.22
N ARG A 40 10.22 13.17 -0.30
CA ARG A 40 10.21 13.65 -1.70
C ARG A 40 10.41 12.53 -2.73
N GLY A 41 11.20 11.51 -2.38
CA GLY A 41 11.45 10.33 -3.20
C GLY A 41 10.19 9.47 -3.29
N VAL A 42 9.55 9.25 -2.14
CA VAL A 42 8.23 8.58 -2.08
C VAL A 42 7.20 9.31 -2.94
N ALA A 43 7.10 10.64 -2.79
CA ALA A 43 6.16 11.44 -3.58
C ALA A 43 6.38 11.28 -5.10
N ARG A 44 7.64 11.27 -5.54
CA ARG A 44 7.99 11.07 -6.95
C ARG A 44 7.60 9.68 -7.46
N VAL A 45 7.90 8.61 -6.70
CA VAL A 45 7.54 7.24 -7.09
C VAL A 45 6.03 7.07 -7.20
N LEU A 46 5.28 7.75 -6.32
CA LEU A 46 3.83 7.74 -6.33
C LEU A 46 3.19 8.70 -7.35
N GLY A 47 3.99 9.39 -8.17
CA GLY A 47 3.48 10.35 -9.16
C GLY A 47 2.73 11.54 -8.55
N LEU A 48 3.03 11.90 -7.30
CA LEU A 48 2.44 13.07 -6.64
C LEU A 48 3.10 14.35 -7.16
N SER A 49 2.35 15.46 -7.14
CA SER A 49 2.84 16.79 -7.53
C SER A 49 4.00 17.29 -6.66
N ASP A 50 4.57 18.46 -6.95
CA ASP A 50 5.70 19.05 -6.20
C ASP A 50 5.45 19.16 -4.68
N ASN A 51 4.18 19.22 -4.27
CA ASN A 51 3.75 19.22 -2.86
C ASN A 51 3.48 17.81 -2.29
N GLY A 52 3.82 16.75 -3.01
CA GLY A 52 3.49 15.37 -2.68
C GLY A 52 4.07 14.90 -1.34
N GLY A 53 5.19 15.48 -0.90
CA GLY A 53 5.74 15.21 0.44
C GLY A 53 4.79 15.64 1.58
N ARG A 54 3.95 16.66 1.38
CA ARG A 54 2.89 17.03 2.34
C ARG A 54 1.77 15.99 2.34
N GLN A 55 1.42 15.46 1.17
CA GLN A 55 0.39 14.44 1.06
C GLN A 55 0.78 13.14 1.77
N VAL A 56 2.03 12.71 1.64
CA VAL A 56 2.57 11.56 2.40
C VAL A 56 2.48 11.78 3.91
N ARG A 57 2.84 12.99 4.39
CA ARG A 57 2.72 13.32 5.82
C ARG A 57 1.27 13.27 6.31
N ARG A 58 0.32 13.75 5.51
CA ARG A 58 -1.12 13.68 5.86
C ARG A 58 -1.63 12.25 5.97
N TRP A 59 -1.09 11.33 5.17
CA TRP A 59 -1.42 9.91 5.31
C TRP A 59 -0.87 9.34 6.62
N ILE A 60 0.37 9.69 6.97
CA ILE A 60 1.01 9.25 8.22
C ILE A 60 0.32 9.84 9.46
N SER A 61 -0.13 11.11 9.41
CA SER A 61 -0.88 11.73 10.51
C SER A 61 -2.37 11.37 10.52
N GLU A 62 -2.82 10.52 9.60
CA GLU A 62 -4.23 10.13 9.42
C GLU A 62 -5.17 11.31 9.06
N ASP A 63 -4.62 12.48 8.71
CA ASP A 63 -5.35 13.66 8.19
C ASP A 63 -5.88 13.49 6.76
N ALA A 64 -5.46 12.41 6.09
CA ALA A 64 -5.97 12.00 4.80
C ALA A 64 -5.84 10.48 4.66
N ALA A 65 -6.80 9.90 3.94
CA ALA A 65 -6.72 8.52 3.50
C ALA A 65 -5.63 8.33 2.44
N ILE A 66 -4.82 7.27 2.58
CA ILE A 66 -4.01 6.77 1.47
C ILE A 66 -4.91 6.00 0.47
N PRO A 67 -4.82 6.27 -0.84
CA PRO A 67 -5.50 5.46 -1.85
C PRO A 67 -4.81 4.10 -1.99
N TYR A 68 -5.59 3.06 -2.33
CA TYR A 68 -5.09 1.70 -2.50
C TYR A 68 -3.91 1.60 -3.46
N SER A 69 -3.99 2.28 -4.62
CA SER A 69 -2.91 2.27 -5.61
C SER A 69 -1.58 2.77 -5.06
N ALA A 70 -1.60 3.82 -4.23
CA ALA A 70 -0.38 4.33 -3.60
C ALA A 70 0.16 3.34 -2.57
N TRP A 71 -0.73 2.72 -1.78
CA TRP A 71 -0.34 1.70 -0.82
C TRP A 71 0.26 0.45 -1.48
N ALA A 72 -0.34 -0.02 -2.57
CA ALA A 72 0.13 -1.14 -3.36
C ALA A 72 1.55 -0.92 -3.92
N ILE A 73 1.82 0.27 -4.47
CA ILE A 73 3.17 0.63 -4.94
C ILE A 73 4.17 0.64 -3.78
N LEU A 74 3.79 1.22 -2.63
CA LEU A 74 4.66 1.24 -1.45
C LEU A 74 4.97 -0.16 -0.92
N CYS A 75 3.98 -1.05 -0.91
CA CYS A 75 4.12 -2.45 -0.53
C CYS A 75 5.10 -3.18 -1.45
N ASP A 76 4.96 -3.01 -2.76
CA ASP A 76 5.84 -3.62 -3.77
C ASP A 76 7.30 -3.21 -3.59
N LEU A 77 7.55 -1.91 -3.34
CA LEU A 77 8.90 -1.37 -3.09
C LEU A 77 9.61 -2.01 -1.88
N VAL A 78 8.87 -2.57 -0.93
CA VAL A 78 9.42 -3.16 0.30
C VAL A 78 9.28 -4.69 0.35
N GLY A 79 8.93 -5.31 -0.79
CA GLY A 79 8.85 -6.76 -0.94
C GLY A 79 7.48 -7.39 -0.63
N TYR A 80 6.47 -6.59 -0.31
CA TYR A 80 5.07 -7.03 -0.28
C TYR A 80 4.49 -6.92 -1.70
N GLU A 81 5.01 -7.74 -2.59
CA GLU A 81 4.71 -7.65 -4.03
C GLU A 81 3.26 -7.99 -4.34
N ARG A 82 2.70 -7.32 -5.34
CA ARG A 82 1.50 -7.75 -6.06
C ARG A 82 0.27 -8.02 -5.19
N ILE A 83 0.07 -7.23 -4.12
CA ILE A 83 -1.14 -7.32 -3.27
C ILE A 83 -2.45 -7.11 -4.04
N TRP A 84 -2.38 -6.51 -5.24
CA TRP A 84 -3.51 -6.32 -6.16
C TRP A 84 -3.89 -7.54 -6.98
N LEU A 85 -3.12 -8.64 -6.92
CA LEU A 85 -3.55 -9.89 -7.50
C LEU A 85 -4.47 -10.59 -6.50
N ASN A 86 -5.76 -10.66 -6.83
CA ASN A 86 -6.68 -11.55 -6.12
C ASN A 86 -6.30 -13.00 -6.48
N ARG A 87 -5.28 -13.56 -5.80
CA ARG A 87 -4.90 -14.97 -5.94
C ARG A 87 -5.92 -15.81 -5.16
N SER A 88 -7.10 -15.95 -5.72
CA SER A 88 -7.93 -17.12 -5.45
C SER A 88 -7.14 -18.34 -5.94
N PRO A 89 -6.75 -19.29 -5.08
CA PRO A 89 -6.22 -20.56 -5.55
C PRO A 89 -7.35 -21.27 -6.32
N GLY A 90 -7.35 -21.16 -7.65
CA GLY A 90 -8.22 -21.96 -8.52
C GLY A 90 -9.08 -21.23 -9.55
N LYS A 91 -9.11 -19.88 -9.62
CA LYS A 91 -9.86 -19.18 -10.68
C LYS A 91 -8.91 -18.52 -11.67
N THR A 92 -8.83 -19.04 -12.90
CA THR A 92 -8.07 -18.40 -13.98
C THR A 92 -8.76 -17.10 -14.40
N PRO A 93 -8.02 -16.00 -14.70
CA PRO A 93 -8.61 -14.69 -15.01
C PRO A 93 -9.50 -14.59 -16.26
N PHE A 94 -9.74 -15.70 -16.97
CA PHE A 94 -10.40 -15.72 -18.28
C PHE A 94 -11.43 -16.86 -18.44
N GLU A 95 -11.94 -17.44 -17.35
CA GLU A 95 -13.12 -18.31 -17.49
C GLU A 95 -14.32 -17.43 -17.87
N PRO A 96 -14.94 -17.63 -19.05
CA PRO A 96 -16.19 -16.97 -19.37
C PRO A 96 -17.26 -17.42 -18.39
N ASP A 97 -18.13 -16.50 -17.97
CA ASP A 97 -19.30 -16.85 -17.16
C ASP A 97 -20.19 -17.78 -18.00
N ASP A 98 -20.15 -19.08 -17.70
CA ASP A 98 -20.97 -20.12 -18.35
C ASP A 98 -22.47 -20.02 -17.97
N ASP A 99 -22.87 -19.01 -17.20
CA ASP A 99 -24.25 -18.77 -16.76
C ASP A 99 -24.97 -17.72 -17.63
N ALA A 100 -24.93 -17.89 -18.95
CA ALA A 100 -25.85 -17.22 -19.88
C ALA A 100 -26.81 -18.27 -20.48
N ASP A 101 -27.76 -18.71 -19.67
CA ASP A 101 -28.98 -19.41 -20.09
C ASP A 101 -30.16 -18.42 -20.15
#